data_AF-A0A2P7YJJ5-F1
#
_entry.id   AF-A0A2P7YJJ5-F1
#
_cell.length_a   1.000
_cell.length_b   1.000
_cell.length_c   1.000
_cell.angle_alpha   90.00
_cell.angle_beta   90.00
_cell.angle_gamma   90.00
#
_symmetry.space_group_name_H-M   'P 1'
#
loop_
_entity.id
_entity.type
_entity.pdbx_description
1 polymer ?
#
loop_
_entity_poly.entity_id
_entity_poly.type
_entity_poly.pdbx_seq_one_letter_code
_entity_poly.pdbx_strand_id
1 'polypeptide(L)'
;MHTFTPEILTVLLVGAATVSAATPPAKYKAAPVPTGSTYYGDHDFVALSKSKYFDSPHFRIYNTTKAQANGAIQHLEGAWDCFVKVLGWRGSGVSIYNDTKTGPWWKVNVFSTAPLPGVLGYMTSDYKTGLGYEVMLDEYLNRSSVVVHEFGHVLTYGYAHWWNQTNANGWAETIANYVGETYNTSPLCAASRAKTKDAGGWTLFQPRITMSLSYLTLIDATPTGNDYYAWPFLSYLTTNLDKFPGLGTNIMKKLFNTYKTNSNETPFHTLQRILGPKRTVQQLVTRYWARMAYADFNSTMMYTNFFYVRNMLDYNNLDTTGKGVYRVKAAKAPRYLGASIIPLNATVGKPVTVRVASKQLFSASVSIKRNTASLAVRYLDLQVVKAANVVRRVNFTLAEGEEAMLTVVNTPKELLMYNARETGTGEVAEGLDYNVTLRGAVAGFAS
;
A
#
# COMPACT_ATOMS: atom_id res chain seq x y z
N MET A 1 32.77 -2.63 -38.87
CA MET A 1 33.12 -2.76 -37.44
C MET A 1 32.62 -1.52 -36.72
N HIS A 2 31.44 -1.58 -36.11
CA HIS A 2 30.90 -0.47 -35.32
C HIS A 2 31.26 -0.69 -33.86
N THR A 3 32.04 0.24 -33.34
CA THR A 3 32.47 0.33 -31.94
C THR A 3 31.27 0.72 -31.07
N PHE A 4 30.89 -0.18 -30.17
CA PHE A 4 29.94 0.08 -29.09
C PHE A 4 30.63 0.94 -28.02
N THR A 5 30.10 2.13 -27.76
CA THR A 5 30.38 2.89 -26.53
C THR A 5 29.37 2.50 -25.46
N PRO A 6 29.81 2.15 -24.23
CA PRO A 6 28.89 1.90 -23.12
C PRO A 6 28.35 3.24 -22.60
N GLU A 7 27.05 3.47 -22.74
CA GLU A 7 26.36 4.54 -22.03
C GLU A 7 26.31 4.19 -20.54
N ILE A 8 27.05 4.96 -19.75
CA ILE A 8 27.02 4.92 -18.29
C ILE A 8 25.65 5.47 -17.85
N LEU A 9 24.81 4.58 -17.32
CA LEU A 9 23.54 4.93 -16.68
C LEU A 9 23.84 5.63 -15.35
N THR A 10 23.95 6.96 -15.37
CA THR A 10 24.07 7.77 -14.16
C THR A 10 22.74 7.79 -13.42
N VAL A 11 22.58 6.88 -12.45
CA VAL A 11 21.49 6.95 -11.47
C VAL A 11 21.78 8.14 -10.55
N LEU A 12 21.12 9.27 -10.81
CA LEU A 12 21.05 10.38 -9.88
C LEU A 12 20.29 9.91 -8.63
N LEU A 13 21.03 9.51 -7.59
CA LEU A 13 20.51 9.51 -6.22
C LEU A 13 20.13 10.95 -5.89
N VAL A 14 18.86 11.28 -6.05
CA VAL A 14 18.30 12.51 -5.48
C VAL A 14 18.55 12.44 -3.98
N GLY A 15 19.38 13.38 -3.49
CA GLY A 15 19.84 13.41 -2.11
C GLY A 15 18.68 13.22 -1.14
N ALA A 16 18.77 12.16 -0.33
CA ALA A 16 17.97 12.05 0.86
C ALA A 16 18.36 13.24 1.76
N ALA A 17 17.54 14.29 1.75
CA ALA A 17 17.62 15.30 2.78
C ALA A 17 17.52 14.55 4.12
N THR A 18 18.58 14.64 4.92
CA THR A 18 18.64 14.06 6.25
C THR A 18 17.63 14.79 7.11
N VAL A 19 16.40 14.26 7.15
CA VAL A 19 15.41 14.71 8.11
C VAL A 19 15.93 14.27 9.47
N SER A 20 16.45 15.23 10.24
CA SER A 20 16.91 15.01 11.61
C SER A 20 15.72 14.56 12.45
N ALA A 21 15.58 13.25 12.62
CA ALA A 21 14.67 12.68 13.60
C ALA A 21 15.19 13.04 15.00
N ALA A 22 14.29 13.32 15.93
CA ALA A 22 14.67 13.49 17.34
C ALA A 22 15.46 12.26 17.81
N THR A 23 16.62 12.48 18.42
CA THR A 23 17.51 11.41 18.87
C THR A 23 16.77 10.49 19.84
N PRO A 24 16.63 9.18 19.55
CA PRO A 24 16.03 8.24 20.49
C PRO A 24 16.80 8.23 21.82
N PRO A 25 16.14 7.98 22.96
CA PRO A 25 16.81 7.92 24.27
C PRO A 25 17.83 6.78 24.33
N ALA A 26 18.80 6.91 25.23
CA ALA A 26 19.89 5.94 25.36
C ALA A 26 19.47 4.57 25.92
N LYS A 27 18.33 4.45 26.62
CA LYS A 27 17.90 3.19 27.27
C LYS A 27 16.37 3.04 27.31
N TYR A 28 15.88 1.87 26.90
CA TYR A 28 14.48 1.46 27.00
C TYR A 28 14.31 0.51 28.19
N LYS A 29 13.22 0.68 28.94
CA LYS A 29 12.86 -0.19 30.07
C LYS A 29 11.99 -1.35 29.60
N ALA A 30 12.01 -2.49 30.28
CA ALA A 30 11.04 -3.54 30.00
C ALA A 30 9.61 -3.03 30.22
N ALA A 31 8.75 -3.14 29.21
CA ALA A 31 7.34 -2.78 29.35
C ALA A 31 6.67 -3.65 30.43
N PRO A 32 5.69 -3.11 31.17
CA PRO A 32 4.81 -3.92 32.01
C PRO A 32 4.20 -5.07 31.22
N VAL A 33 4.07 -6.22 31.86
CA VAL A 33 3.32 -7.36 31.29
C VAL A 33 1.83 -7.00 31.37
N PRO A 34 1.10 -7.03 30.24
CA PRO A 34 -0.32 -6.70 30.23
C PRO A 34 -1.12 -7.71 31.05
N THR A 35 -2.28 -7.29 31.55
CA THR A 35 -3.22 -8.14 32.28
C THR A 35 -4.62 -7.98 31.69
N GLY A 36 -5.36 -9.08 31.52
CA GLY A 36 -6.74 -9.07 31.05
C GLY A 36 -6.94 -9.77 29.69
N SER A 37 -8.15 -9.64 29.16
CA SER A 37 -8.60 -10.26 27.91
C SER A 37 -8.18 -9.44 26.69
N THR A 38 -7.93 -10.13 25.57
CA THR A 38 -7.72 -9.50 24.27
C THR A 38 -8.89 -9.76 23.32
N TYR A 39 -8.88 -9.13 22.15
CA TYR A 39 -9.87 -9.39 21.10
C TYR A 39 -9.94 -10.89 20.70
N TYR A 40 -8.82 -11.61 20.76
CA TYR A 40 -8.72 -13.03 20.41
C TYR A 40 -8.86 -13.98 21.61
N GLY A 41 -9.30 -13.47 22.76
CA GLY A 41 -9.60 -14.25 23.97
C GLY A 41 -8.69 -13.93 25.15
N ASP A 42 -8.86 -14.74 26.21
CA ASP A 42 -8.12 -14.66 27.45
C ASP A 42 -6.73 -15.31 27.29
N HIS A 43 -5.69 -14.50 27.32
CA HIS A 43 -4.31 -14.96 27.40
C HIS A 43 -3.75 -14.65 28.78
N ASP A 44 -3.20 -15.66 29.45
CA ASP A 44 -2.43 -15.43 30.68
C ASP A 44 -1.02 -14.93 30.33
N PHE A 45 -0.90 -13.65 30.00
CA PHE A 45 0.38 -13.02 29.71
C PHE A 45 1.36 -13.08 30.88
N VAL A 46 0.85 -13.15 32.12
CA VAL A 46 1.69 -13.35 33.30
C VAL A 46 2.34 -14.73 33.23
N ALA A 47 1.58 -15.79 32.92
CA ALA A 47 2.13 -17.11 32.68
C ALA A 47 3.13 -17.13 31.51
N LEU A 48 2.79 -16.50 30.36
CA LEU A 48 3.70 -16.41 29.22
C LEU A 48 5.01 -15.68 29.59
N SER A 49 4.94 -14.66 30.46
CA SER A 49 6.10 -13.90 30.92
C SER A 49 6.98 -14.59 31.96
N LYS A 50 6.46 -15.62 32.66
CA LYS A 50 7.22 -16.44 33.62
C LYS A 50 8.21 -17.38 32.93
N SER A 51 8.06 -17.59 31.62
CA SER A 51 8.97 -18.37 30.79
C SER A 51 10.27 -17.62 30.49
N LYS A 52 11.16 -18.22 29.69
CA LYS A 52 12.39 -17.55 29.20
C LYS A 52 12.01 -16.33 28.34
N TYR A 53 12.75 -15.24 28.52
CA TYR A 53 12.67 -14.07 27.64
C TYR A 53 14.01 -13.77 26.97
N PHE A 54 13.93 -13.08 25.84
CA PHE A 54 15.08 -12.60 25.08
C PHE A 54 14.92 -11.11 24.83
N ASP A 55 15.99 -10.36 25.05
CA ASP A 55 16.00 -8.91 25.01
C ASP A 55 16.86 -8.39 23.85
N SER A 56 16.38 -7.33 23.21
CA SER A 56 17.16 -6.43 22.36
C SER A 56 17.02 -4.99 22.86
N PRO A 57 17.67 -3.97 22.29
CA PRO A 57 17.49 -2.59 22.72
C PRO A 57 16.03 -2.14 22.81
N HIS A 58 15.18 -2.48 21.84
CA HIS A 58 13.80 -1.99 21.71
C HIS A 58 12.72 -3.06 21.91
N PHE A 59 13.08 -4.34 22.01
CA PHE A 59 12.11 -5.44 22.06
C PHE A 59 12.42 -6.44 23.17
N ARG A 60 11.37 -7.09 23.65
CA ARG A 60 11.45 -8.25 24.53
C ARG A 60 10.52 -9.35 24.03
N ILE A 61 11.08 -10.52 23.74
CA ILE A 61 10.35 -11.68 23.22
C ILE A 61 10.17 -12.71 24.34
N TYR A 62 8.95 -13.15 24.60
CA TYR A 62 8.60 -14.11 25.64
C TYR A 62 8.20 -15.47 25.05
N ASN A 63 8.38 -16.52 25.86
CA ASN A 63 7.81 -17.86 25.65
C ASN A 63 8.22 -18.56 24.35
N THR A 64 9.47 -18.40 23.94
CA THR A 64 9.97 -18.97 22.69
C THR A 64 11.36 -19.58 22.86
N THR A 65 11.89 -20.17 21.80
CA THR A 65 13.28 -20.64 21.73
C THR A 65 14.22 -19.48 21.41
N LYS A 66 15.51 -19.62 21.75
CA LYS A 66 16.54 -18.62 21.41
C LYS A 66 16.65 -18.39 19.90
N ALA A 67 16.47 -19.43 19.10
CA ALA A 67 16.55 -19.32 17.64
C ALA A 67 15.42 -18.45 17.07
N GLN A 68 14.17 -18.72 17.48
CA GLN A 68 13.01 -17.93 17.07
C GLN A 68 13.11 -16.48 17.57
N ALA A 69 13.49 -16.27 18.84
CA ALA A 69 13.68 -14.94 19.38
C ALA A 69 14.77 -14.14 18.66
N ASN A 70 15.89 -14.76 18.31
CA ASN A 70 16.96 -14.08 17.57
C ASN A 70 16.49 -13.65 16.18
N GLY A 71 15.69 -14.49 15.50
CA GLY A 71 15.06 -14.16 14.23
C GLY A 71 14.11 -12.96 14.33
N ALA A 72 13.18 -13.01 15.29
CA ALA A 72 12.26 -11.91 15.56
C ALA A 72 12.99 -10.61 15.88
N ILE A 73 13.99 -10.65 16.78
CA ILE A 73 14.81 -9.49 17.15
C ILE A 73 15.54 -8.91 15.94
N GLN A 74 16.09 -9.75 15.07
CA GLN A 74 16.79 -9.31 13.87
C GLN A 74 15.88 -8.49 12.94
N HIS A 75 14.66 -8.99 12.69
CA HIS A 75 13.66 -8.32 11.86
C HIS A 75 13.16 -7.03 12.52
N LEU A 76 12.76 -7.12 13.79
CA LEU A 76 12.14 -6.03 14.54
C LEU A 76 13.10 -4.86 14.79
N GLU A 77 14.36 -5.11 15.16
CA GLU A 77 15.36 -4.04 15.34
C GLU A 77 15.68 -3.33 14.02
N GLY A 78 15.71 -4.08 12.90
CA GLY A 78 15.90 -3.48 11.59
C GLY A 78 14.69 -2.64 11.18
N ALA A 79 13.47 -3.11 11.42
CA ALA A 79 12.26 -2.38 11.14
C ALA A 79 12.16 -1.11 12.00
N TRP A 80 12.50 -1.21 13.29
CA TRP A 80 12.57 -0.07 14.19
C TRP A 80 13.60 0.97 13.71
N ASP A 81 14.81 0.57 13.33
CA ASP A 81 15.81 1.50 12.80
C ASP A 81 15.30 2.18 11.52
N CYS A 82 14.59 1.46 10.64
CA CYS A 82 14.01 2.07 9.44
C CYS A 82 12.89 3.07 9.78
N PHE A 83 11.81 2.62 10.41
CA PHE A 83 10.61 3.46 10.56
C PHE A 83 10.75 4.53 11.64
N VAL A 84 11.29 4.16 12.81
CA VAL A 84 11.39 5.09 13.95
C VAL A 84 12.60 5.99 13.78
N LYS A 85 13.78 5.44 13.56
CA LYS A 85 15.01 6.24 13.55
C LYS A 85 15.27 6.94 12.22
N VAL A 86 15.19 6.24 11.08
CA VAL A 86 15.49 6.81 9.76
C VAL A 86 14.31 7.63 9.23
N LEU A 87 13.08 7.10 9.26
CA LEU A 87 11.88 7.80 8.77
C LEU A 87 11.22 8.70 9.83
N GLY A 88 11.70 8.63 11.08
CA GLY A 88 11.27 9.52 12.15
C GLY A 88 9.82 9.31 12.59
N TRP A 89 9.26 8.13 12.39
CA TRP A 89 7.93 7.79 12.94
C TRP A 89 7.97 7.87 14.48
N ARG A 90 6.79 7.96 15.08
CA ARG A 90 6.67 7.97 16.55
C ARG A 90 7.31 6.69 17.12
N GLY A 91 8.09 6.83 18.18
CA GLY A 91 8.73 5.70 18.84
C GLY A 91 7.72 4.69 19.35
N SER A 92 7.85 3.44 18.91
CA SER A 92 6.94 2.33 19.27
C SER A 92 6.91 2.03 20.77
N GLY A 93 7.96 2.41 21.50
CA GLY A 93 8.06 2.26 22.95
C GLY A 93 7.45 3.39 23.79
N VAL A 94 6.81 4.38 23.16
CA VAL A 94 6.18 5.50 23.87
C VAL A 94 4.69 5.26 23.96
N SER A 95 4.16 5.25 25.19
CA SER A 95 2.72 5.18 25.42
C SER A 95 1.97 6.27 24.64
N ILE A 96 0.76 5.95 24.19
CA ILE A 96 -0.14 6.93 23.58
C ILE A 96 -0.53 8.08 24.52
N TYR A 97 -0.30 7.93 25.83
CA TYR A 97 -0.57 8.95 26.85
C TYR A 97 0.63 9.88 27.13
N ASN A 98 1.81 9.59 26.57
CA ASN A 98 3.06 10.30 26.88
C ASN A 98 3.57 11.15 25.70
N ASP A 99 4.43 12.12 26.00
CA ASP A 99 5.18 12.86 24.97
C ASP A 99 6.43 12.05 24.55
N THR A 100 6.61 11.93 23.24
CA THR A 100 7.80 11.32 22.61
C THR A 100 9.15 11.91 23.03
N LYS A 101 9.17 13.15 23.49
CA LYS A 101 10.37 13.88 23.90
C LYS A 101 10.76 13.60 25.35
N THR A 102 9.81 13.23 26.20
CA THR A 102 10.03 13.13 27.65
C THR A 102 9.93 11.70 28.18
N GLY A 103 9.36 10.76 27.41
CA GLY A 103 9.24 9.36 27.81
C GLY A 103 8.18 9.16 28.90
N PRO A 104 8.23 8.03 29.66
CA PRO A 104 9.22 6.95 29.59
C PRO A 104 9.19 6.17 28.27
N TRP A 105 10.30 5.50 27.95
CA TRP A 105 10.44 4.65 26.78
C TRP A 105 10.58 3.18 27.18
N TRP A 106 9.73 2.35 26.58
CA TRP A 106 9.55 0.95 26.92
C TRP A 106 9.87 0.05 25.74
N LYS A 107 10.47 -1.11 25.99
CA LYS A 107 10.60 -2.15 24.99
C LYS A 107 9.21 -2.62 24.58
N VAL A 108 9.00 -2.87 23.29
CA VAL A 108 7.79 -3.53 22.81
C VAL A 108 7.85 -5.01 23.21
N ASN A 109 6.79 -5.49 23.84
CA ASN A 109 6.67 -6.90 24.20
C ASN A 109 6.15 -7.70 23.00
N VAL A 110 6.70 -8.89 22.79
CA VAL A 110 6.22 -9.88 21.82
C VAL A 110 6.00 -11.18 22.57
N PHE A 111 4.78 -11.69 22.56
CA PHE A 111 4.41 -12.93 23.25
C PHE A 111 4.22 -14.06 22.24
N SER A 112 5.01 -15.12 22.38
CA SER A 112 4.77 -16.37 21.65
C SER A 112 3.71 -17.21 22.36
N THR A 113 2.74 -17.73 21.62
CA THR A 113 1.68 -18.60 22.17
C THR A 113 1.26 -19.66 21.15
N ALA A 114 0.56 -20.69 21.61
CA ALA A 114 -0.11 -21.66 20.75
C ALA A 114 -1.41 -22.15 21.39
N PRO A 115 -2.53 -22.32 20.64
CA PRO A 115 -2.80 -21.89 19.26
C PRO A 115 -3.54 -20.53 19.16
N LEU A 116 -3.49 -19.89 17.98
CA LEU A 116 -4.26 -18.70 17.60
C LEU A 116 -5.24 -19.06 16.47
N PRO A 117 -6.55 -19.15 16.73
CA PRO A 117 -7.53 -19.53 15.70
C PRO A 117 -7.61 -18.49 14.58
N GLY A 118 -7.28 -18.90 13.34
CA GLY A 118 -7.54 -18.11 12.13
C GLY A 118 -6.53 -17.00 11.82
N VAL A 119 -5.50 -16.79 12.66
CA VAL A 119 -4.47 -15.75 12.45
C VAL A 119 -3.08 -16.29 12.78
N LEU A 120 -2.05 -15.70 12.16
CA LEU A 120 -0.64 -16.07 12.39
C LEU A 120 -0.03 -15.30 13.57
N GLY A 121 -0.63 -14.15 13.86
CA GLY A 121 -0.27 -13.21 14.90
C GLY A 121 -1.28 -12.06 14.90
N TYR A 122 -1.18 -11.20 15.90
CA TYR A 122 -1.92 -9.96 15.96
C TYR A 122 -1.22 -8.97 16.90
N MET A 123 -1.45 -7.69 16.64
CA MET A 123 -1.18 -6.63 17.60
C MET A 123 -2.39 -6.40 18.51
N THR A 124 -2.13 -6.12 19.78
CA THR A 124 -3.13 -5.56 20.70
C THR A 124 -2.47 -4.55 21.65
N SER A 125 -3.25 -3.94 22.54
CA SER A 125 -2.75 -2.91 23.44
C SER A 125 -3.18 -3.12 24.89
N ASP A 126 -2.36 -2.59 25.79
CA ASP A 126 -2.72 -2.44 27.19
C ASP A 126 -3.28 -1.04 27.40
N TYR A 127 -4.60 -0.94 27.53
CA TYR A 127 -5.28 0.34 27.75
C TYR A 127 -4.85 1.03 29.05
N LYS A 128 -4.36 0.29 30.05
CA LYS A 128 -3.91 0.90 31.30
C LYS A 128 -2.62 1.69 31.10
N THR A 129 -1.68 1.13 30.32
CA THR A 129 -0.37 1.75 30.09
C THR A 129 -0.31 2.54 28.78
N GLY A 130 -1.24 2.31 27.85
CA GLY A 130 -1.26 2.90 26.52
C GLY A 130 -0.18 2.34 25.59
N LEU A 131 0.33 1.13 25.86
CA LEU A 131 1.39 0.48 25.08
C LEU A 131 0.80 -0.57 24.13
N GLY A 132 1.33 -0.63 22.91
CA GLY A 132 1.06 -1.73 21.97
C GLY A 132 2.04 -2.88 22.17
N TYR A 133 1.59 -4.10 21.89
CA TYR A 133 2.41 -5.31 21.92
C TYR A 133 1.90 -6.34 20.91
N GLU A 134 2.74 -7.32 20.61
CA GLU A 134 2.45 -8.36 19.61
C GLU A 134 2.20 -9.70 20.31
N VAL A 135 1.29 -10.49 19.73
CA VAL A 135 1.05 -11.88 20.08
C VAL A 135 1.19 -12.71 18.80
N MET A 136 2.02 -13.73 18.84
CA MET A 136 2.46 -14.46 17.64
C MET A 136 2.43 -15.96 17.86
N LEU A 137 2.13 -16.72 16.82
CA LEU A 137 2.47 -18.14 16.76
C LEU A 137 3.99 -18.31 16.68
N ASP A 138 4.55 -19.24 17.47
CA ASP A 138 6.00 -19.42 17.60
C ASP A 138 6.72 -19.64 16.27
N GLU A 139 6.12 -20.40 15.35
CA GLU A 139 6.70 -20.74 14.05
C GLU A 139 6.76 -19.57 13.04
N TYR A 140 6.11 -18.45 13.36
CA TYR A 140 6.08 -17.23 12.53
C TYR A 140 6.95 -16.10 13.08
N LEU A 141 7.53 -16.24 14.29
CA LEU A 141 8.41 -15.23 14.89
C LEU A 141 9.63 -14.91 14.02
N ASN A 142 10.21 -15.92 13.37
CA ASN A 142 11.33 -15.77 12.42
C ASN A 142 10.85 -15.60 10.96
N ARG A 143 9.69 -14.97 10.73
CA ARG A 143 9.23 -14.57 9.40
C ARG A 143 9.01 -13.07 9.37
N SER A 144 9.95 -12.35 8.75
CA SER A 144 9.93 -10.88 8.64
C SER A 144 8.60 -10.33 8.14
N SER A 145 7.97 -10.96 7.14
CA SER A 145 6.68 -10.52 6.59
C SER A 145 5.51 -10.54 7.58
N VAL A 146 5.58 -11.37 8.63
CA VAL A 146 4.51 -11.47 9.63
C VAL A 146 4.86 -10.61 10.84
N VAL A 147 6.04 -10.80 11.45
CA VAL A 147 6.39 -10.06 12.67
C VAL A 147 6.51 -8.55 12.42
N VAL A 148 7.00 -8.13 11.25
CA VAL A 148 7.08 -6.70 10.91
C VAL A 148 5.73 -6.13 10.47
N HIS A 149 4.81 -6.96 9.97
CA HIS A 149 3.42 -6.56 9.75
C HIS A 149 2.76 -6.19 11.09
N GLU A 150 2.84 -7.07 12.09
CA GLU A 150 2.27 -6.79 13.42
C GLU A 150 2.93 -5.58 14.09
N PHE A 151 4.25 -5.43 13.91
CA PHE A 151 4.93 -4.22 14.35
C PHE A 151 4.41 -2.95 13.65
N GLY A 152 3.93 -3.05 12.41
CA GLY A 152 3.25 -1.96 11.69
C GLY A 152 1.97 -1.50 12.38
N HIS A 153 1.21 -2.42 12.97
CA HIS A 153 0.06 -2.08 13.82
C HIS A 153 0.52 -1.36 15.10
N VAL A 154 1.59 -1.83 15.76
CA VAL A 154 2.17 -1.16 16.96
C VAL A 154 2.61 0.27 16.64
N LEU A 155 3.30 0.47 15.51
CA LEU A 155 3.72 1.78 15.04
C LEU A 155 2.53 2.71 14.78
N THR A 156 1.47 2.18 14.17
CA THR A 156 0.27 2.96 13.83
C THR A 156 -0.55 3.29 15.08
N TYR A 157 -0.67 2.36 16.03
CA TYR A 157 -1.32 2.57 17.32
C TYR A 157 -0.74 3.77 18.09
N GLY A 158 0.57 3.99 17.98
CA GLY A 158 1.24 5.16 18.57
C GLY A 158 0.61 6.49 18.16
N TYR A 159 -0.05 6.57 17.00
CA TYR A 159 -0.80 7.73 16.53
C TYR A 159 -2.28 7.61 16.94
N ALA A 160 -2.57 7.67 18.24
CA ALA A 160 -3.90 7.38 18.79
C ALA A 160 -5.06 8.19 18.18
N HIS A 161 -4.83 9.44 17.79
CA HIS A 161 -5.86 10.27 17.15
C HIS A 161 -6.23 9.82 15.73
N TRP A 162 -5.36 9.02 15.09
CA TRP A 162 -5.66 8.28 13.87
C TRP A 162 -6.30 6.94 14.19
N TRP A 163 -5.68 6.17 15.10
CA TRP A 163 -6.08 4.80 15.42
C TRP A 163 -7.53 4.71 15.94
N ASN A 164 -7.94 5.66 16.79
CA ASN A 164 -9.25 5.68 17.43
C ASN A 164 -10.37 6.29 16.55
N GLN A 165 -10.29 6.14 15.23
CA GLN A 165 -11.27 6.70 14.30
C GLN A 165 -11.70 5.62 13.31
N THR A 166 -13.00 5.33 13.21
CA THR A 166 -13.56 4.26 12.37
C THR A 166 -13.06 4.32 10.93
N ASN A 167 -13.13 5.49 10.30
CA ASN A 167 -12.82 5.65 8.89
C ASN A 167 -11.31 5.57 8.57
N ALA A 168 -10.45 5.84 9.55
CA ALA A 168 -9.00 5.71 9.42
C ALA A 168 -8.50 4.33 9.86
N ASN A 169 -9.12 3.72 10.87
CA ASN A 169 -8.79 2.39 11.37
C ASN A 169 -9.05 1.29 10.33
N GLY A 170 -9.99 1.50 9.41
CA GLY A 170 -10.18 0.62 8.25
C GLY A 170 -8.98 0.47 7.32
N TRP A 171 -7.89 1.24 7.53
CA TRP A 171 -6.64 1.15 6.78
C TRP A 171 -5.55 0.39 7.55
N ALA A 172 -5.84 -0.13 8.75
CA ALA A 172 -4.85 -0.75 9.62
C ALA A 172 -4.06 -1.86 8.91
N GLU A 173 -4.76 -2.81 8.28
CA GLU A 173 -4.12 -3.92 7.54
C GLU A 173 -3.32 -3.43 6.32
N THR A 174 -3.84 -2.42 5.61
CA THR A 174 -3.13 -1.79 4.49
C THR A 174 -1.81 -1.16 4.94
N ILE A 175 -1.82 -0.48 6.09
CA ILE A 175 -0.62 0.16 6.66
C ILE A 175 0.36 -0.88 7.20
N ALA A 176 -0.13 -1.91 7.89
CA ALA A 176 0.70 -3.00 8.41
C ALA A 176 1.40 -3.77 7.27
N ASN A 177 0.69 -4.10 6.19
CA ASN A 177 1.31 -4.70 5.01
C ASN A 177 2.25 -3.74 4.28
N TYR A 178 1.96 -2.42 4.25
CA TYR A 178 2.92 -1.44 3.75
C TYR A 178 4.22 -1.44 4.57
N VAL A 179 4.13 -1.52 5.90
CA VAL A 179 5.30 -1.57 6.80
C VAL A 179 6.10 -2.84 6.56
N GLY A 180 5.44 -4.01 6.55
CA GLY A 180 6.07 -5.30 6.27
C GLY A 180 6.73 -5.36 4.89
N GLU A 181 6.02 -4.96 3.83
CA GLU A 181 6.56 -4.92 2.47
C GLU A 181 7.74 -3.96 2.35
N THR A 182 7.58 -2.72 2.85
CA THR A 182 8.62 -1.70 2.75
C THR A 182 9.88 -2.14 3.48
N TYR A 183 9.74 -2.75 4.66
CA TYR A 183 10.87 -3.33 5.36
C TYR A 183 11.51 -4.47 4.57
N ASN A 184 10.73 -5.38 3.98
CA ASN A 184 11.27 -6.56 3.31
C ASN A 184 11.98 -6.25 1.99
N THR A 185 11.37 -5.41 1.16
CA THR A 185 11.74 -5.32 -0.27
C THR A 185 12.26 -3.96 -0.67
N SER A 186 11.90 -2.88 0.05
CA SER A 186 12.23 -1.52 -0.38
C SER A 186 13.71 -1.18 -0.15
N PRO A 187 14.35 -0.45 -1.08
CA PRO A 187 15.62 0.22 -0.84
C PRO A 187 15.58 1.18 0.36
N LEU A 188 14.41 1.71 0.72
CA LEU A 188 14.24 2.65 1.83
C LEU A 188 14.73 2.08 3.17
N CYS A 189 14.54 0.77 3.40
CA CYS A 189 14.96 0.08 4.61
C CYS A 189 16.22 -0.78 4.42
N ALA A 190 16.87 -0.76 3.25
CA ALA A 190 18.00 -1.64 2.96
C ALA A 190 19.20 -1.42 3.91
N ALA A 191 19.51 -0.17 4.23
CA ALA A 191 20.58 0.15 5.18
C ALA A 191 20.26 -0.34 6.60
N SER A 192 18.99 -0.25 7.02
CA SER A 192 18.54 -0.73 8.33
C SER A 192 18.57 -2.26 8.42
N ARG A 193 18.13 -2.96 7.36
CA ARG A 193 18.27 -4.42 7.22
C ARG A 193 19.74 -4.86 7.30
N ALA A 194 20.64 -4.17 6.59
CA ALA A 194 22.06 -4.50 6.59
C ALA A 194 22.69 -4.40 8.00
N LYS A 195 22.29 -3.42 8.83
CA LYS A 195 22.79 -3.28 10.21
C LYS A 195 22.43 -4.49 11.09
N THR A 196 21.26 -5.09 10.87
CA THR A 196 20.83 -6.29 11.59
C THR A 196 21.19 -7.58 10.87
N LYS A 197 21.87 -7.50 9.71
CA LYS A 197 22.20 -8.64 8.84
C LYS A 197 20.97 -9.39 8.32
N ASP A 198 19.85 -8.69 8.21
CA ASP A 198 18.64 -9.22 7.61
C ASP A 198 18.71 -9.12 6.08
N ALA A 199 18.42 -10.20 5.37
CA ALA A 199 18.40 -10.22 3.91
C ALA A 199 17.10 -9.63 3.33
N GLY A 200 16.06 -9.46 4.15
CA GLY A 200 14.70 -9.15 3.69
C GLY A 200 13.95 -10.39 3.23
N GLY A 201 12.87 -10.18 2.48
CA GLY A 201 11.97 -11.25 2.05
C GLY A 201 11.43 -11.04 0.63
N TRP A 202 10.55 -11.96 0.21
CA TRP A 202 9.81 -11.80 -1.04
C TRP A 202 8.66 -10.79 -0.88
N THR A 203 8.19 -10.24 -1.99
CA THR A 203 7.09 -9.26 -1.99
C THR A 203 5.75 -9.89 -1.59
N LEU A 204 4.96 -9.14 -0.83
CA LEU A 204 3.55 -9.40 -0.50
C LEU A 204 2.59 -9.02 -1.62
N PHE A 205 3.10 -8.56 -2.77
CA PHE A 205 2.26 -8.11 -3.87
C PHE A 205 1.45 -9.28 -4.43
N GLN A 206 0.12 -9.10 -4.53
CA GLN A 206 -0.79 -10.11 -5.06
C GLN A 206 -1.55 -9.56 -6.27
N PRO A 207 -0.99 -9.64 -7.50
CA PRO A 207 -1.61 -9.12 -8.72
C PRO A 207 -3.02 -9.67 -8.97
N ARG A 208 -3.27 -10.92 -8.53
CA ARG A 208 -4.59 -11.55 -8.63
C ARG A 208 -5.67 -10.74 -7.92
N ILE A 209 -5.36 -10.15 -6.77
CA ILE A 209 -6.33 -9.35 -6.02
C ILE A 209 -6.26 -7.90 -6.48
N THR A 210 -5.06 -7.29 -6.49
CA THR A 210 -4.90 -5.87 -6.79
C THR A 210 -5.33 -5.48 -8.21
N MET A 211 -5.16 -6.38 -9.19
CA MET A 211 -5.50 -6.10 -10.59
C MET A 211 -6.81 -6.77 -11.02
N SER A 212 -7.08 -8.02 -10.64
CA SER A 212 -8.32 -8.69 -11.08
C SER A 212 -9.55 -8.21 -10.32
N LEU A 213 -9.37 -7.74 -9.08
CA LEU A 213 -10.40 -7.12 -8.26
C LEU A 213 -10.21 -5.60 -8.16
N SER A 214 -9.52 -4.99 -9.12
CA SER A 214 -9.26 -3.54 -9.11
C SER A 214 -10.53 -2.68 -9.11
N TYR A 215 -11.67 -3.27 -9.48
CA TYR A 215 -12.98 -2.61 -9.48
C TYR A 215 -13.58 -2.42 -8.09
N LEU A 216 -13.05 -3.07 -7.05
CA LEU A 216 -13.46 -2.81 -5.66
C LEU A 216 -13.12 -1.37 -5.25
N THR A 217 -13.70 -0.91 -4.14
CA THR A 217 -13.26 0.34 -3.50
C THR A 217 -11.76 0.26 -3.25
N LEU A 218 -11.01 1.35 -3.46
CA LEU A 218 -9.55 1.32 -3.37
C LEU A 218 -9.05 0.75 -2.03
N ILE A 219 -9.75 1.08 -0.94
CA ILE A 219 -9.58 0.45 0.37
C ILE A 219 -10.90 -0.19 0.78
N ASP A 220 -10.93 -1.51 0.79
CA ASP A 220 -12.08 -2.33 1.16
C ASP A 220 -11.65 -3.30 2.27
N ALA A 221 -12.06 -3.01 3.50
CA ALA A 221 -11.79 -3.82 4.69
C ALA A 221 -13.00 -4.68 5.09
N THR A 222 -13.87 -5.01 4.15
CA THR A 222 -14.89 -6.04 4.35
C THR A 222 -14.24 -7.43 4.36
N PRO A 223 -14.92 -8.49 4.83
CA PRO A 223 -14.35 -9.85 4.87
C PRO A 223 -13.86 -10.39 3.51
N THR A 224 -14.41 -9.88 2.40
CA THR A 224 -14.02 -10.25 1.03
C THR A 224 -13.30 -9.11 0.30
N GLY A 225 -12.81 -8.13 1.06
CA GLY A 225 -12.20 -6.91 0.57
C GLY A 225 -10.75 -7.09 0.11
N ASN A 226 -10.04 -5.97 0.03
CA ASN A 226 -8.68 -5.88 -0.49
C ASN A 226 -7.72 -5.11 0.44
N ASP A 227 -8.10 -4.83 1.68
CA ASP A 227 -7.33 -4.02 2.64
C ASP A 227 -5.91 -4.52 2.87
N TYR A 228 -5.69 -5.84 2.96
CA TYR A 228 -4.35 -6.43 2.99
C TYR A 228 -3.55 -6.17 1.70
N TYR A 229 -4.19 -5.93 0.57
CA TYR A 229 -3.52 -5.87 -0.74
C TYR A 229 -3.46 -4.46 -1.33
N ALA A 230 -4.11 -3.48 -0.71
CA ALA A 230 -4.15 -2.10 -1.19
C ALA A 230 -2.88 -1.28 -0.85
N TRP A 231 -1.93 -1.86 -0.11
CA TRP A 231 -0.67 -1.20 0.27
C TRP A 231 0.16 -0.63 -0.89
N PRO A 232 0.11 -1.13 -2.16
CA PRO A 232 0.86 -0.52 -3.24
C PRO A 232 0.49 0.95 -3.47
N PHE A 233 -0.73 1.36 -3.11
CA PHE A 233 -1.11 2.77 -3.10
C PHE A 233 -0.23 3.58 -2.13
N LEU A 234 0.01 3.08 -0.92
CA LEU A 234 0.89 3.75 0.05
C LEU A 234 2.35 3.78 -0.43
N SER A 235 2.84 2.68 -1.04
CA SER A 235 4.17 2.64 -1.66
C SER A 235 4.30 3.64 -2.81
N TYR A 236 3.24 3.84 -3.59
CA TYR A 236 3.20 4.87 -4.64
C TYR A 236 3.31 6.28 -4.07
N LEU A 237 2.60 6.59 -2.97
CA LEU A 237 2.73 7.87 -2.27
C LEU A 237 4.16 8.10 -1.77
N THR A 238 4.78 7.05 -1.21
CA THR A 238 6.11 7.10 -0.61
C THR A 238 7.22 7.25 -1.65
N THR A 239 7.14 6.50 -2.75
CA THR A 239 8.13 6.55 -3.84
C THR A 239 7.98 7.80 -4.70
N ASN A 240 6.76 8.34 -4.81
CA ASN A 240 6.43 9.56 -5.53
C ASN A 240 7.04 9.61 -6.95
N LEU A 241 6.89 8.51 -7.69
CA LEU A 241 7.49 8.33 -9.02
C LEU A 241 7.08 9.41 -10.04
N ASP A 242 5.91 10.02 -9.85
CA ASP A 242 5.40 11.12 -10.69
C ASP A 242 5.72 12.53 -10.13
N LYS A 243 6.50 12.62 -9.05
CA LYS A 243 6.98 13.88 -8.46
C LYS A 243 5.84 14.85 -8.08
N PHE A 244 4.74 14.32 -7.55
CA PHE A 244 3.69 15.14 -6.97
C PHE A 244 4.24 15.91 -5.76
N PRO A 245 4.10 17.25 -5.72
CA PRO A 245 4.56 18.04 -4.58
C PRO A 245 3.90 17.58 -3.27
N GLY A 246 4.70 17.52 -2.20
CA GLY A 246 4.24 17.16 -0.87
C GLY A 246 4.18 15.66 -0.57
N LEU A 247 4.40 14.79 -1.56
CA LEU A 247 4.59 13.34 -1.41
C LEU A 247 6.07 12.96 -1.32
N GLY A 248 6.37 11.69 -1.02
CA GLY A 248 7.73 11.19 -0.84
C GLY A 248 7.90 10.36 0.43
N THR A 249 9.15 10.06 0.82
CA THR A 249 9.48 9.11 1.89
C THR A 249 8.84 9.43 3.26
N ASN A 250 8.51 10.69 3.52
CA ASN A 250 7.88 11.14 4.77
C ASN A 250 6.33 11.17 4.73
N ILE A 251 5.70 10.74 3.63
CA ILE A 251 4.26 10.93 3.44
C ILE A 251 3.42 10.26 4.53
N MET A 252 3.77 9.05 4.95
CA MET A 252 3.00 8.33 5.98
C MET A 252 3.04 9.07 7.33
N LYS A 253 4.23 9.50 7.76
CA LYS A 253 4.38 10.35 8.94
C LYS A 253 3.59 11.66 8.82
N LYS A 254 3.61 12.28 7.63
CA LYS A 254 2.85 13.51 7.36
C LYS A 254 1.34 13.26 7.42
N LEU A 255 0.85 12.14 6.89
CA LEU A 255 -0.55 11.73 7.01
C LEU A 255 -0.96 11.61 8.47
N PHE A 256 -0.23 10.86 9.28
CA PHE A 256 -0.54 10.71 10.70
C PHE A 256 -0.53 12.06 11.44
N ASN A 257 0.49 12.89 11.21
CA ASN A 257 0.60 14.19 11.89
C ASN A 257 -0.40 15.25 11.41
N THR A 258 -0.90 15.13 10.18
CA THR A 258 -1.86 16.10 9.58
C THR A 258 -3.31 15.66 9.77
N TYR A 259 -3.54 14.41 10.17
CA TYR A 259 -4.87 13.90 10.46
C TYR A 259 -5.49 14.68 11.61
N LYS A 260 -6.74 15.12 11.43
CA LYS A 260 -7.41 15.95 12.44
C LYS A 260 -7.96 15.06 13.55
N THR A 261 -7.56 15.34 14.79
CA THR A 261 -8.11 14.68 15.98
C THR A 261 -9.63 14.75 15.98
N ASN A 262 -10.29 13.60 16.22
CA ASN A 262 -11.74 13.45 16.31
C ASN A 262 -12.52 13.88 15.05
N SER A 263 -11.89 13.93 13.88
CA SER A 263 -12.59 14.28 12.63
C SER A 263 -13.35 13.12 12.01
N ASN A 264 -12.96 11.88 12.32
CA ASN A 264 -13.39 10.64 11.68
C ASN A 264 -13.38 10.73 10.14
N GLU A 265 -12.52 11.55 9.56
CA GLU A 265 -12.38 11.63 8.12
C GLU A 265 -11.62 10.41 7.58
N THR A 266 -11.78 10.13 6.29
CA THR A 266 -10.94 9.12 5.63
C THR A 266 -9.54 9.68 5.39
N PRO A 267 -8.50 8.83 5.37
CA PRO A 267 -7.13 9.24 5.02
C PRO A 267 -7.01 10.01 3.70
N PHE A 268 -7.94 9.83 2.76
CA PHE A 268 -8.01 10.63 1.53
C PHE A 268 -8.23 12.12 1.79
N HIS A 269 -9.03 12.52 2.79
CA HIS A 269 -9.25 13.92 3.13
C HIS A 269 -7.98 14.59 3.67
N THR A 270 -7.25 13.85 4.51
CA THR A 270 -5.93 14.27 5.00
C THR A 270 -4.93 14.39 3.87
N LEU A 271 -4.92 13.42 2.95
CA LEU A 271 -4.08 13.46 1.76
C LEU A 271 -4.40 14.66 0.86
N GLN A 272 -5.68 14.98 0.67
CA GLN A 272 -6.11 16.15 -0.11
C GLN A 272 -5.57 17.46 0.49
N ARG A 273 -5.56 17.60 1.82
CA ARG A 273 -4.93 18.76 2.47
C ARG A 273 -3.42 18.81 2.27
N ILE A 274 -2.74 17.67 2.31
CA ILE A 274 -1.30 17.57 2.07
C ILE A 274 -0.94 17.99 0.64
N LEU A 275 -1.74 17.59 -0.34
CA LEU A 275 -1.57 17.94 -1.76
C LEU A 275 -1.87 19.42 -2.05
N GLY A 276 -2.71 20.06 -1.22
CA GLY A 276 -3.16 21.43 -1.40
C GLY A 276 -4.15 21.60 -2.56
N PRO A 277 -4.48 22.85 -2.96
CA PRO A 277 -5.56 23.12 -3.91
C PRO A 277 -5.20 22.86 -5.38
N LYS A 278 -3.91 22.70 -5.70
CA LYS A 278 -3.43 22.56 -7.09
C LYS A 278 -3.56 21.14 -7.65
N ARG A 279 -3.77 20.14 -6.78
CA ARG A 279 -3.83 18.72 -7.11
C ARG A 279 -4.95 18.06 -6.34
N THR A 280 -5.53 17.01 -6.92
CA THR A 280 -6.58 16.25 -6.24
C THR A 280 -6.14 14.82 -5.97
N VAL A 281 -6.72 14.20 -4.93
CA VAL A 281 -6.53 12.76 -4.66
C VAL A 281 -6.96 11.93 -5.87
N GLN A 282 -8.02 12.34 -6.57
CA GLN A 282 -8.49 11.68 -7.79
C GLN A 282 -7.42 11.65 -8.89
N GLN A 283 -6.66 12.74 -9.09
CA GLN A 283 -5.54 12.77 -10.04
C GLN A 283 -4.44 11.79 -9.65
N LEU A 284 -4.15 11.70 -8.35
CA LEU A 284 -3.15 10.81 -7.81
C LEU A 284 -3.55 9.34 -7.95
N VAL A 285 -4.78 9.00 -7.58
CA VAL A 285 -5.36 7.65 -7.74
C VAL A 285 -5.39 7.25 -9.22
N THR A 286 -5.69 8.18 -10.12
CA THR A 286 -5.65 7.91 -11.57
C THR A 286 -4.26 7.50 -12.03
N ARG A 287 -3.21 8.22 -11.58
CA ARG A 287 -1.82 7.88 -11.91
C ARG A 287 -1.38 6.57 -11.25
N TYR A 288 -1.79 6.32 -10.00
CA TYR A 288 -1.57 5.04 -9.32
C TYR A 288 -2.10 3.87 -10.15
N TRP A 289 -3.36 3.92 -10.59
CA TRP A 289 -3.93 2.84 -11.40
C TRP A 289 -3.27 2.72 -12.78
N ALA A 290 -2.90 3.85 -13.41
CA ALA A 290 -2.16 3.83 -14.65
C ALA A 290 -0.81 3.08 -14.50
N ARG A 291 -0.08 3.31 -13.40
CA ARG A 291 1.15 2.56 -13.07
C ARG A 291 0.88 1.09 -12.75
N MET A 292 -0.18 0.83 -12.00
CA MET A 292 -0.59 -0.54 -11.63
C MET A 292 -0.86 -1.43 -12.84
N ALA A 293 -1.32 -0.88 -13.96
CA ALA A 293 -1.56 -1.63 -15.20
C ALA A 293 -0.36 -2.50 -15.65
N TYR A 294 0.87 -2.08 -15.35
CA TYR A 294 2.09 -2.86 -15.61
C TYR A 294 2.97 -3.06 -14.37
N ALA A 295 2.40 -2.87 -13.17
CA ALA A 295 3.14 -2.84 -11.90
C ALA A 295 4.40 -1.93 -11.92
N ASP A 296 4.31 -0.76 -12.59
CA ASP A 296 5.41 0.21 -12.75
C ASP A 296 5.64 1.04 -11.47
N PHE A 297 6.17 0.36 -10.44
CA PHE A 297 6.48 0.91 -9.12
C PHE A 297 7.98 0.92 -8.80
N ASN A 298 8.85 0.79 -9.81
CA ASN A 298 10.30 0.68 -9.64
C ASN A 298 10.71 -0.43 -8.64
N SER A 299 10.01 -1.57 -8.70
CA SER A 299 10.27 -2.75 -7.87
C SER A 299 10.39 -3.99 -8.74
N THR A 300 11.61 -4.54 -8.83
CA THR A 300 11.88 -5.75 -9.61
C THR A 300 11.09 -6.95 -9.08
N MET A 301 10.83 -7.03 -7.77
CA MET A 301 10.05 -8.13 -7.20
C MET A 301 8.56 -8.04 -7.58
N MET A 302 7.95 -6.86 -7.48
CA MET A 302 6.56 -6.64 -7.91
C MET A 302 6.41 -6.91 -9.41
N TYR A 303 7.36 -6.40 -10.19
CA TYR A 303 7.42 -6.63 -11.63
C TYR A 303 7.53 -8.12 -11.96
N THR A 304 8.46 -8.83 -11.34
CA THR A 304 8.66 -10.27 -11.55
C THR A 304 7.40 -11.06 -11.22
N ASN A 305 6.76 -10.76 -10.09
CA ASN A 305 5.54 -11.43 -9.70
C ASN A 305 4.39 -11.15 -10.69
N PHE A 306 4.20 -9.89 -11.09
CA PHE A 306 3.18 -9.52 -12.09
C PHE A 306 3.35 -10.31 -13.38
N PHE A 307 4.53 -10.30 -13.99
CA PHE A 307 4.75 -11.00 -15.26
C PHE A 307 4.66 -12.52 -15.13
N TYR A 308 5.03 -13.08 -13.98
CA TYR A 308 4.86 -14.49 -13.70
C TYR A 308 3.39 -14.92 -13.71
N VAL A 309 2.48 -14.10 -13.17
CA VAL A 309 1.05 -14.44 -13.06
C VAL A 309 0.14 -13.77 -14.08
N ARG A 310 0.67 -12.92 -14.96
CA ARG A 310 -0.10 -12.01 -15.83
C ARG A 310 -1.16 -12.73 -16.68
N ASN A 311 -0.81 -13.90 -17.22
CA ASN A 311 -1.71 -14.70 -18.04
C ASN A 311 -2.87 -15.34 -17.24
N MET A 312 -2.80 -15.33 -15.92
CA MET A 312 -3.82 -15.86 -15.02
C MET A 312 -4.67 -14.76 -14.36
N LEU A 313 -4.45 -13.49 -14.74
CA LEU A 313 -5.22 -12.36 -14.22
C LEU A 313 -6.53 -12.18 -15.00
N ASP A 314 -7.58 -11.81 -14.29
CA ASP A 314 -8.90 -11.63 -14.86
C ASP A 314 -9.13 -10.16 -15.26
N TYR A 315 -8.95 -9.90 -16.55
CA TYR A 315 -9.19 -8.61 -17.20
C TYR A 315 -10.59 -8.47 -17.83
N ASN A 316 -11.53 -9.37 -17.52
CA ASN A 316 -12.85 -9.47 -18.13
C ASN A 316 -13.81 -8.38 -17.65
N ASN A 317 -13.47 -7.10 -17.87
CA ASN A 317 -14.17 -5.93 -17.35
C ASN A 317 -15.34 -5.46 -18.23
N LEU A 318 -15.42 -5.92 -19.48
CA LEU A 318 -16.30 -5.37 -20.50
C LEU A 318 -17.14 -6.45 -21.19
N ASP A 319 -18.38 -6.11 -21.53
CA ASP A 319 -19.22 -6.83 -22.48
C ASP A 319 -19.20 -6.11 -23.83
N THR A 320 -19.13 -6.86 -24.94
CA THR A 320 -19.24 -6.27 -26.29
C THR A 320 -20.71 -5.95 -26.59
N THR A 321 -20.97 -4.74 -27.07
CA THR A 321 -22.32 -4.29 -27.49
C THR A 321 -22.38 -3.97 -28.99
N GLY A 322 -21.28 -4.19 -29.69
CA GLY A 322 -21.12 -3.94 -31.12
C GLY A 322 -19.65 -3.91 -31.52
N LYS A 323 -19.37 -3.81 -32.82
CA LYS A 323 -17.99 -3.78 -33.33
C LYS A 323 -17.21 -2.59 -32.75
N GLY A 324 -16.22 -2.89 -31.92
CA GLY A 324 -15.41 -1.87 -31.24
C GLY A 324 -16.17 -1.06 -30.19
N VAL A 325 -17.35 -1.49 -29.76
CA VAL A 325 -18.16 -0.84 -28.73
C VAL A 325 -18.38 -1.82 -27.58
N TYR A 326 -18.16 -1.32 -26.36
CA TYR A 326 -18.17 -2.11 -25.16
C TYR A 326 -18.88 -1.36 -24.03
N ARG A 327 -19.47 -2.11 -23.11
CA ARG A 327 -20.06 -1.63 -21.85
C ARG A 327 -19.38 -2.32 -20.68
N VAL A 328 -19.18 -1.61 -19.57
CA VAL A 328 -18.65 -2.23 -18.36
C VAL A 328 -19.61 -3.30 -17.82
N LYS A 329 -19.08 -4.41 -17.33
CA LYS A 329 -19.89 -5.43 -16.64
C LYS A 329 -20.39 -4.87 -15.32
N ALA A 330 -21.67 -5.00 -15.02
CA ALA A 330 -22.24 -4.47 -13.78
C ALA A 330 -21.49 -4.99 -12.52
N ALA A 331 -21.14 -6.28 -12.49
CA ALA A 331 -20.40 -6.89 -11.38
C ALA A 331 -18.95 -6.40 -11.22
N LYS A 332 -18.40 -5.73 -12.25
CA LYS A 332 -17.05 -5.17 -12.26
C LYS A 332 -17.03 -3.67 -12.54
N ALA A 333 -18.18 -3.00 -12.36
CA ALA A 333 -18.24 -1.56 -12.45
C ALA A 333 -17.38 -0.96 -11.32
N PRO A 334 -16.33 -0.15 -11.63
CA PRO A 334 -15.42 0.35 -10.62
C PRO A 334 -16.15 1.14 -9.53
N ARG A 335 -16.04 0.70 -8.28
CA ARG A 335 -16.54 1.40 -7.08
C ARG A 335 -15.61 2.55 -6.72
N TYR A 336 -15.88 3.24 -5.61
CA TYR A 336 -15.18 4.45 -5.21
C TYR A 336 -13.64 4.32 -5.27
N LEU A 337 -13.01 5.12 -6.15
CA LEU A 337 -11.57 5.14 -6.40
C LEU A 337 -10.98 3.82 -6.93
N GLY A 338 -11.81 2.82 -7.23
CA GLY A 338 -11.46 1.61 -7.97
C GLY A 338 -11.31 1.87 -9.47
N ALA A 339 -10.81 0.86 -10.18
CA ALA A 339 -10.53 0.94 -11.61
C ALA A 339 -10.89 -0.33 -12.39
N SER A 340 -11.16 -0.17 -13.68
CA SER A 340 -11.06 -1.23 -14.67
C SER A 340 -9.71 -1.16 -15.35
N ILE A 341 -8.98 -2.28 -15.41
CA ILE A 341 -7.74 -2.42 -16.18
C ILE A 341 -8.05 -3.27 -17.43
N ILE A 342 -7.87 -2.70 -18.61
CA ILE A 342 -8.35 -3.27 -19.87
C ILE A 342 -7.18 -3.33 -20.86
N PRO A 343 -6.62 -4.52 -21.12
CA PRO A 343 -5.68 -4.71 -22.21
C PRO A 343 -6.26 -4.30 -23.56
N LEU A 344 -5.41 -3.74 -24.42
CA LEU A 344 -5.79 -3.33 -25.77
C LEU A 344 -4.96 -4.10 -26.79
N ASN A 345 -5.62 -4.92 -27.60
CA ASN A 345 -5.02 -5.56 -28.75
C ASN A 345 -5.16 -4.64 -29.96
N ALA A 346 -4.05 -4.06 -30.41
CA ALA A 346 -4.01 -3.10 -31.50
C ALA A 346 -2.93 -3.47 -32.52
N THR A 347 -3.15 -3.10 -33.78
CA THR A 347 -2.15 -3.30 -34.83
C THR A 347 -1.05 -2.24 -34.73
N VAL A 348 0.20 -2.69 -34.61
CA VAL A 348 1.41 -1.83 -34.61
C VAL A 348 1.40 -0.90 -35.82
N GLY A 349 1.81 0.36 -35.61
CA GLY A 349 1.90 1.38 -36.65
C GLY A 349 0.54 1.93 -37.13
N LYS A 350 -0.60 1.42 -36.66
CA LYS A 350 -1.93 1.96 -36.99
C LYS A 350 -2.44 2.91 -35.89
N PRO A 351 -3.18 3.98 -36.25
CA PRO A 351 -3.80 4.85 -35.25
C PRO A 351 -4.85 4.10 -34.42
N VAL A 352 -4.77 4.28 -33.10
CA VAL A 352 -5.74 3.82 -32.13
C VAL A 352 -6.47 5.02 -31.54
N THR A 353 -7.80 4.98 -31.52
CA THR A 353 -8.63 5.92 -30.79
C THR A 353 -9.36 5.20 -29.68
N VAL A 354 -9.18 5.67 -28.45
CA VAL A 354 -9.93 5.22 -27.29
C VAL A 354 -10.85 6.34 -26.85
N ARG A 355 -12.14 6.04 -26.71
CA ARG A 355 -13.14 7.00 -26.26
C ARG A 355 -13.98 6.36 -25.15
N VAL A 356 -14.07 7.00 -23.99
CA VAL A 356 -14.86 6.54 -22.85
C VAL A 356 -15.99 7.54 -22.58
N ALA A 357 -17.20 7.04 -22.32
CA ALA A 357 -18.37 7.83 -21.93
C ALA A 357 -19.03 7.25 -20.68
N SER A 358 -19.41 8.11 -19.75
CA SER A 358 -20.24 7.78 -18.58
C SER A 358 -21.32 8.85 -18.40
N LYS A 359 -22.20 8.68 -17.42
CA LYS A 359 -23.01 9.78 -16.84
C LYS A 359 -22.37 10.37 -15.58
N GLN A 360 -21.48 9.62 -14.93
CA GLN A 360 -20.75 10.01 -13.73
C GLN A 360 -19.36 10.55 -14.10
N LEU A 361 -18.72 11.25 -13.16
CA LEU A 361 -17.35 11.74 -13.32
C LEU A 361 -16.35 10.59 -13.18
N PHE A 362 -15.38 10.57 -14.08
CA PHE A 362 -14.33 9.56 -14.09
C PHE A 362 -13.02 10.15 -14.63
N SER A 363 -11.97 9.39 -14.42
CA SER A 363 -10.65 9.62 -15.00
C SER A 363 -10.20 8.39 -15.76
N ALA A 364 -9.42 8.58 -16.81
CA ALA A 364 -8.96 7.47 -17.63
C ALA A 364 -7.62 7.79 -18.28
N SER A 365 -6.78 6.77 -18.40
CA SER A 365 -5.46 6.85 -19.01
C SER A 365 -5.14 5.59 -19.79
N VAL A 366 -4.35 5.72 -20.85
CA VAL A 366 -3.71 4.59 -21.52
C VAL A 366 -2.26 4.52 -21.05
N SER A 367 -1.87 3.36 -20.54
CA SER A 367 -0.49 3.03 -20.21
C SER A 367 0.09 2.23 -21.36
N ILE A 368 1.24 2.64 -21.89
CA ILE A 368 1.91 1.97 -23.00
C ILE A 368 3.29 1.54 -22.53
N LYS A 369 3.50 0.22 -22.42
CA LYS A 369 4.76 -0.37 -22.02
C LYS A 369 5.55 -0.75 -23.26
N ARG A 370 6.83 -0.41 -23.28
CA ARG A 370 7.78 -0.96 -24.27
C ARG A 370 8.38 -2.28 -23.75
N ASN A 371 8.44 -3.29 -24.60
CA ASN A 371 9.05 -4.58 -24.27
C ASN A 371 10.57 -4.56 -24.49
N THR A 372 11.24 -3.64 -23.81
CA THR A 372 12.71 -3.52 -23.76
C THR A 372 13.22 -3.85 -22.37
N ALA A 373 14.54 -4.02 -22.21
CA ALA A 373 15.16 -4.24 -20.89
C ALA A 373 14.84 -3.14 -19.86
N SER A 374 14.62 -1.90 -20.31
CA SER A 374 14.22 -0.77 -19.44
C SER A 374 12.75 -0.79 -19.01
N LEU A 375 11.90 -1.55 -19.70
CA LEU A 375 10.48 -1.70 -19.38
C LEU A 375 9.72 -0.38 -19.23
N ALA A 376 10.18 0.66 -19.93
CA ALA A 376 9.65 1.99 -19.83
C ALA A 376 8.15 2.02 -20.16
N VAL A 377 7.38 2.70 -19.31
CA VAL A 377 5.95 2.93 -19.50
C VAL A 377 5.71 4.42 -19.72
N ARG A 378 4.97 4.75 -20.78
CA ARG A 378 4.44 6.10 -21.01
C ARG A 378 2.95 6.15 -20.74
N TYR A 379 2.50 7.27 -20.19
CA TYR A 379 1.13 7.46 -19.74
C TYR A 379 0.44 8.54 -20.58
N LEU A 380 -0.70 8.21 -21.15
CA LEU A 380 -1.50 9.13 -21.95
C LEU A 380 -2.86 9.35 -21.31
N ASP A 381 -3.15 10.57 -20.88
CA ASP A 381 -4.47 10.91 -20.35
C ASP A 381 -5.51 11.08 -21.43
N LEU A 382 -6.69 10.52 -21.17
CA LEU A 382 -7.84 10.80 -22.01
C LEU A 382 -8.33 12.22 -21.76
N GLN A 383 -8.25 13.03 -22.81
CA GLN A 383 -8.63 14.43 -22.84
C GLN A 383 -10.15 14.58 -22.89
N VAL A 384 -10.67 15.62 -22.26
CA VAL A 384 -12.11 15.92 -22.22
C VAL A 384 -12.59 16.35 -23.61
N VAL A 385 -13.68 15.76 -24.10
CA VAL A 385 -14.24 16.08 -25.45
C VAL A 385 -15.59 16.79 -25.37
N LYS A 386 -16.29 16.72 -24.23
CA LYS A 386 -17.53 17.47 -23.95
C LYS A 386 -17.42 18.16 -22.59
N ALA A 387 -18.03 19.34 -22.44
CA ALA A 387 -17.90 20.27 -21.32
C ALA A 387 -18.40 19.79 -19.93
N ALA A 388 -18.50 18.48 -19.68
CA ALA A 388 -18.95 17.92 -18.42
C ALA A 388 -18.06 16.79 -17.87
N ASN A 389 -16.83 16.59 -18.38
CA ASN A 389 -15.89 15.52 -17.94
C ASN A 389 -16.41 14.07 -18.06
N VAL A 390 -17.62 13.88 -18.59
CA VAL A 390 -18.28 12.58 -18.78
C VAL A 390 -17.97 11.91 -20.13
N VAL A 391 -17.17 12.56 -20.97
CA VAL A 391 -16.64 11.99 -22.22
C VAL A 391 -15.17 12.35 -22.35
N ARG A 392 -14.33 11.32 -22.48
CA ARG A 392 -12.89 11.49 -22.66
C ARG A 392 -12.37 10.68 -23.84
N ARG A 393 -11.31 11.14 -24.49
CA ARG A 393 -10.69 10.51 -25.66
C ARG A 393 -9.18 10.68 -25.68
N VAL A 394 -8.48 9.69 -26.22
CA VAL A 394 -7.06 9.80 -26.60
C VAL A 394 -6.83 9.13 -27.94
N ASN A 395 -5.86 9.63 -28.69
CA ASN A 395 -5.34 9.00 -29.90
C ASN A 395 -3.86 8.66 -29.69
N PHE A 396 -3.43 7.51 -30.16
CA PHE A 396 -2.02 7.10 -30.11
C PHE A 396 -1.71 6.07 -31.20
N THR A 397 -0.44 5.76 -31.37
CA THR A 397 0.05 4.62 -32.15
C THR A 397 0.94 3.77 -31.25
N LEU A 398 1.01 2.48 -31.55
CA LEU A 398 1.98 1.56 -30.96
C LEU A 398 3.19 1.42 -31.88
N ALA A 399 4.38 1.55 -31.32
CA ALA A 399 5.61 1.12 -31.98
C ALA A 399 5.79 -0.41 -31.85
N GLU A 400 6.75 -0.95 -32.59
CA GLU A 400 7.14 -2.36 -32.45
C GLU A 400 7.56 -2.67 -31.01
N GLY A 401 7.10 -3.80 -30.48
CA GLY A 401 7.33 -4.20 -29.10
C GLY A 401 6.58 -3.37 -28.05
N GLU A 402 5.66 -2.49 -28.42
CA GLU A 402 4.80 -1.78 -27.46
C GLU A 402 3.45 -2.50 -27.26
N GLU A 403 2.95 -2.45 -26.03
CA GLU A 403 1.63 -2.95 -25.65
C GLU A 403 0.90 -1.92 -24.78
N ALA A 404 -0.43 -1.89 -24.86
CA ALA A 404 -1.25 -0.89 -24.18
C ALA A 404 -2.31 -1.51 -23.25
N MET A 405 -2.56 -0.83 -22.13
CA MET A 405 -3.73 -1.05 -21.29
C MET A 405 -4.45 0.28 -21.04
N LEU A 406 -5.77 0.27 -21.16
CA LEU A 406 -6.65 1.34 -20.71
C LEU A 406 -6.97 1.13 -19.22
N THR A 407 -6.90 2.20 -18.45
CA THR A 407 -7.44 2.28 -17.10
C THR A 407 -8.60 3.26 -17.06
N VAL A 408 -9.72 2.85 -16.44
CA VAL A 408 -10.89 3.71 -16.21
C VAL A 408 -11.20 3.69 -14.72
N VAL A 409 -11.14 4.86 -14.07
CA VAL A 409 -11.17 5.01 -12.62
C VAL A 409 -12.41 5.79 -12.20
N ASN A 410 -13.16 5.27 -11.22
CA ASN A 410 -14.28 5.98 -10.62
C ASN A 410 -13.75 7.09 -9.70
N THR A 411 -13.79 8.32 -10.20
CA THR A 411 -13.26 9.50 -9.52
C THR A 411 -14.38 10.53 -9.38
N PRO A 412 -15.28 10.38 -8.38
CA PRO A 412 -16.30 11.39 -8.13
C PRO A 412 -15.65 12.72 -7.77
N LYS A 413 -16.41 13.81 -7.92
CA LYS A 413 -15.90 15.17 -7.69
C LYS A 413 -15.43 15.35 -6.24
N GLU A 414 -16.26 14.93 -5.30
CA GLU A 414 -16.02 15.06 -3.87
C GLU A 414 -15.42 13.77 -3.32
N LEU A 415 -14.64 13.89 -2.25
CA LEU A 415 -14.17 12.74 -1.50
C LEU A 415 -15.29 12.27 -0.56
N LEU A 416 -15.52 10.96 -0.53
CA LEU A 416 -16.52 10.36 0.33
C LEU A 416 -15.93 10.08 1.72
N MET A 417 -16.68 10.41 2.76
CA MET A 417 -16.48 9.88 4.10
C MET A 417 -17.16 8.51 4.16
N TYR A 418 -16.40 7.45 4.38
CA TYR A 418 -16.91 6.09 4.42
C TYR A 418 -16.14 5.23 5.42
N ASN A 419 -16.83 4.23 5.98
CA ASN A 419 -16.22 3.17 6.77
C ASN A 419 -15.71 2.09 5.81
N ALA A 420 -14.41 1.82 5.79
CA ALA A 420 -13.84 0.80 4.89
C ALA A 420 -14.33 -0.63 5.21
N ARG A 421 -14.91 -0.87 6.39
CA ARG A 421 -15.55 -2.15 6.72
C ARG A 421 -16.99 -2.27 6.21
N GLU A 422 -17.54 -1.22 5.59
CA GLU A 422 -18.91 -1.13 5.08
C GLU A 422 -18.94 -0.55 3.65
N THR A 423 -18.25 -1.19 2.71
CA THR A 423 -18.16 -0.74 1.29
C THR A 423 -19.26 -1.33 0.38
N GLY A 424 -20.14 -2.16 0.93
CA GLY A 424 -21.22 -2.83 0.18
C GLY A 424 -22.50 -2.01 0.03
N THR A 425 -22.59 -0.83 0.64
CA THR A 425 -23.79 0.01 0.68
C THR A 425 -23.47 1.50 0.47
N GLY A 426 -24.48 2.30 0.11
CA GLY A 426 -24.35 3.75 -0.05
C GLY A 426 -23.51 4.18 -1.26
N GLU A 427 -23.15 5.47 -1.31
CA GLU A 427 -22.44 6.08 -2.45
C GLU A 427 -21.07 5.42 -2.74
N VAL A 428 -20.40 4.90 -1.71
CA VAL A 428 -19.10 4.23 -1.86
C VAL A 428 -19.20 2.92 -2.66
N ALA A 429 -20.38 2.26 -2.61
CA ALA A 429 -20.66 1.01 -3.30
C ALA A 429 -21.11 1.20 -4.75
N GLU A 430 -21.43 2.44 -5.15
CA GLU A 430 -21.90 2.73 -6.49
C GLU A 430 -20.79 2.50 -7.53
N GLY A 431 -21.05 1.57 -8.44
CA GLY A 431 -20.16 1.27 -9.55
C GLY A 431 -20.29 2.30 -10.69
N LEU A 432 -19.15 2.67 -11.27
CA LEU A 432 -19.09 3.53 -12.44
C LEU A 432 -19.65 2.81 -13.66
N ASP A 433 -20.81 3.24 -14.14
CA ASP A 433 -21.37 2.80 -15.41
C ASP A 433 -20.76 3.59 -16.58
N TYR A 434 -20.08 2.90 -17.50
CA TYR A 434 -19.46 3.52 -18.67
C TYR A 434 -19.47 2.63 -19.92
N ASN A 435 -19.29 3.27 -21.07
CA ASN A 435 -19.09 2.65 -22.37
C ASN A 435 -17.72 3.03 -22.93
N VAL A 436 -17.10 2.09 -23.66
CA VAL A 436 -15.84 2.29 -24.39
C VAL A 436 -16.09 2.11 -25.88
N THR A 437 -15.56 3.03 -26.67
CA THR A 437 -15.45 2.87 -28.12
C THR A 437 -13.97 2.83 -28.49
N LEU A 438 -13.57 1.75 -29.17
CA LEU A 438 -12.23 1.52 -29.68
C LEU A 438 -12.25 1.56 -31.20
N ARG A 439 -11.33 2.32 -31.81
CA ARG A 439 -11.00 2.27 -33.23
C ARG A 439 -9.53 1.91 -33.38
N GLY A 440 -9.19 0.99 -34.27
CA GLY A 440 -7.82 0.49 -34.46
C GLY A 440 -7.35 -0.49 -33.38
N ALA A 441 -8.23 -0.88 -32.45
CA ALA A 441 -7.94 -1.85 -31.39
C ALA A 441 -9.22 -2.61 -30.97
N VAL A 442 -9.04 -3.76 -30.32
CA VAL A 442 -10.08 -4.50 -29.59
C VAL A 442 -9.67 -4.66 -28.12
N ALA A 443 -10.63 -4.85 -27.22
CA ALA A 443 -10.34 -5.10 -25.82
C ALA A 443 -9.88 -6.55 -25.62
N GLY A 444 -8.86 -6.75 -24.78
CA GLY A 444 -8.20 -8.04 -24.52
C GLY A 444 -6.75 -8.06 -24.97
N PHE A 445 -6.02 -9.12 -24.59
CA PHE A 445 -4.69 -9.36 -25.14
C PHE A 445 -4.77 -9.85 -26.59
N ALA A 446 -3.66 -9.74 -27.31
CA ALA A 446 -3.52 -10.49 -28.56
C ALA A 446 -3.66 -11.98 -28.25
N SER A 447 -4.56 -12.64 -28.98
CA SER A 447 -4.72 -14.09 -29.01
C SER A 447 -3.54 -14.76 -29.68
#